data_AF-A0A7R8WYJ3-F1
#
_entry.id   AF-A0A7R8WYJ3-F1
#
_cell.length_a   1.000
_cell.length_b   1.000
_cell.length_c   1.000
_cell.angle_alpha   90.00
_cell.angle_beta   90.00
_cell.angle_gamma   90.00
#
_symmetry.space_group_name_H-M   'P 1'
#
loop_
_entity.id
_entity.type
_entity.pdbx_description
1 polymer ?
#
loop_
_entity_poly.entity_id
_entity_poly.type
_entity_poly.pdbx_seq_one_letter_code
_entity_poly.pdbx_strand_id
1 'polypeptide(L)'
;MALGLPAFIPATPYGILEILKRYNVPTDGKDVLVIGRSRIVGLPISILLGLKNEPGNATVTMAHSRTKDLKEKCLNADIIVSALGRPKFLSGDM
;
A
#
# COMPACT_ATOMS: atom_id res chain seq x y z
N MET A 1 -14.65 5.98 4.35
CA MET A 1 -13.34 5.43 3.90
C MET A 1 -12.92 6.03 2.57
N ALA A 2 -13.38 5.55 1.40
CA ALA A 2 -12.97 6.12 0.10
C ALA A 2 -13.52 7.54 -0.14
N LEU A 3 -14.80 7.76 0.17
CA LEU A 3 -15.45 9.07 0.07
C LEU A 3 -15.26 9.94 1.33
N GLY A 4 -14.32 9.58 2.22
CA GLY A 4 -14.14 10.28 3.50
C GLY A 4 -15.29 10.12 4.52
N LEU A 5 -16.38 9.42 4.17
CA LEU A 5 -17.51 9.19 5.09
C LEU A 5 -17.11 8.32 6.30
N PRO A 6 -17.73 8.54 7.48
CA PRO A 6 -17.56 7.68 8.66
C PRO A 6 -17.76 6.21 8.31
N ALA A 7 -16.77 5.37 8.64
CA ALA A 7 -16.80 3.94 8.42
C ALA A 7 -15.76 3.26 9.31
N PHE A 8 -15.99 2.00 9.64
CA PHE A 8 -14.91 1.16 10.17
C PHE A 8 -13.85 0.91 9.09
N ILE A 9 -12.59 1.05 9.48
CA ILE A 9 -11.45 0.79 8.60
C ILE A 9 -11.08 -0.71 8.73
N PRO A 10 -10.78 -1.41 7.62
CA PRO A 10 -10.38 -2.81 7.71
C PRO A 10 -9.12 -2.98 8.56
N ALA A 11 -9.11 -4.02 9.41
CA ALA A 11 -8.14 -4.18 10.48
C ALA A 11 -6.68 -4.22 9.99
N THR A 12 -6.37 -5.00 8.95
CA THR A 12 -5.00 -5.09 8.42
C THR A 12 -4.51 -3.78 7.79
N PRO A 13 -5.26 -3.12 6.89
CA PRO A 13 -4.92 -1.76 6.43
C PRO A 13 -4.71 -0.76 7.57
N TYR A 14 -5.59 -0.75 8.57
CA TYR A 14 -5.42 0.13 9.72
C TYR A 14 -4.15 -0.18 10.51
N GLY A 15 -3.86 -1.46 10.74
CA GLY A 15 -2.62 -1.90 11.38
C GLY A 15 -1.35 -1.46 10.63
N ILE A 16 -1.37 -1.47 9.29
CA ILE A 16 -0.25 -0.97 8.47
C ILE A 16 -0.01 0.53 8.72
N LEU A 17 -1.06 1.35 8.66
CA LEU A 17 -0.94 2.79 8.95
C LEU A 17 -0.42 3.03 10.37
N GLU A 18 -0.93 2.27 11.33
CA GLU A 18 -0.54 2.36 12.74
C GLU A 18 0.94 1.97 12.96
N ILE A 19 1.48 1.03 12.18
CA ILE A 19 2.92 0.69 12.17
C ILE A 19 3.73 1.84 11.56
N LEU A 20 3.36 2.32 10.37
CA LEU A 20 4.06 3.43 9.70
C LEU A 20 4.15 4.67 10.60
N LYS A 21 3.03 5.03 11.24
CA LYS A 21 2.93 6.15 12.18
C LYS A 21 3.83 5.96 13.40
N ARG A 22 3.82 4.79 14.05
CA ARG A 22 4.64 4.54 15.26
C ARG A 22 6.13 4.54 14.98
N TYR A 23 6.53 4.15 13.77
CA TYR A 23 7.93 4.14 13.35
C TYR A 23 8.36 5.45 12.67
N ASN A 24 7.48 6.45 12.60
CA ASN A 24 7.72 7.73 11.91
C ASN A 24 8.22 7.53 10.47
N VAL A 25 7.65 6.56 9.75
CA VAL A 25 7.98 6.32 8.34
C VAL A 25 7.30 7.41 7.50
N PRO A 26 8.05 8.27 6.80
CA PRO A 26 7.45 9.31 5.98
C PRO A 26 6.75 8.68 4.77
N THR A 27 5.52 9.12 4.52
CA THR A 27 4.68 8.67 3.39
C THR A 27 4.29 9.80 2.45
N ASP A 28 4.36 11.05 2.92
CA ASP A 28 4.02 12.23 2.14
C ASP A 28 4.89 12.33 0.87
N GLY A 29 4.23 12.32 -0.29
CA GLY A 29 4.86 12.38 -1.60
C GLY A 29 5.66 11.13 -1.99
N LYS A 30 5.66 10.06 -1.18
CA LYS A 30 6.40 8.83 -1.46
C LYS A 30 5.71 7.95 -2.50
N ASP A 31 6.51 7.25 -3.32
CA ASP A 31 6.00 6.27 -4.27
C ASP A 31 5.74 4.94 -3.55
N VAL A 32 4.45 4.65 -3.33
CA VAL A 32 4.00 3.41 -2.69
C VAL A 32 3.51 2.43 -3.75
N LEU A 33 4.10 1.24 -3.80
CA LEU A 33 3.59 0.13 -4.60
C LEU A 33 2.79 -0.84 -3.71
N VAL A 34 1.51 -1.00 -4.01
CA VAL A 34 0.66 -2.03 -3.38
C VAL A 34 0.52 -3.20 -4.34
N ILE A 35 1.06 -4.37 -3.98
CA ILE A 35 0.99 -5.57 -4.81
C ILE A 35 -0.14 -6.48 -4.31
N GLY A 36 -1.23 -6.55 -5.08
CA GLY A 36 -2.44 -7.25 -4.71
C GLY A 36 -3.60 -6.28 -4.49
N ARG A 37 -4.80 -6.67 -4.96
CA ARG A 37 -6.00 -5.81 -4.98
C ARG A 37 -7.20 -6.45 -4.30
N SER A 38 -6.95 -7.24 -3.25
CA SER A 38 -8.04 -7.85 -2.48
C SER A 38 -8.90 -6.77 -1.83
N ARG A 39 -10.19 -7.06 -1.64
CA ARG A 39 -11.14 -6.13 -1.03
C ARG A 39 -10.89 -5.86 0.46
N ILE A 40 -10.07 -6.70 1.10
CA ILE A 40 -9.82 -6.68 2.56
C ILE A 40 -8.46 -6.10 2.94
N VAL A 41 -7.49 -6.06 2.02
CA VAL A 41 -6.15 -5.51 2.29
C VAL A 41 -5.71 -4.54 1.20
N GLY A 42 -5.42 -5.05 -0.01
CA GLY A 42 -4.74 -4.27 -1.05
C GLY A 42 -5.50 -3.04 -1.53
N LEU A 43 -6.78 -3.18 -1.85
CA LEU A 43 -7.59 -2.04 -2.30
C LEU A 43 -7.85 -1.02 -1.17
N PRO A 44 -8.22 -1.42 0.06
CA PRO A 44 -8.35 -0.45 1.15
C PRO A 44 -7.06 0.28 1.51
N ILE A 45 -5.91 -0.41 1.61
CA ILE A 45 -4.66 0.26 1.98
C ILE A 45 -4.19 1.23 0.88
N SER A 46 -4.44 0.91 -0.40
CA SER A 46 -4.09 1.82 -1.49
C SER A 46 -4.89 3.13 -1.43
N ILE A 47 -6.16 3.04 -1.04
CA ILE A 47 -7.00 4.23 -0.83
C ILE A 47 -6.48 5.02 0.37
N LEU A 48 -6.27 4.37 1.51
CA LEU A 48 -5.91 5.04 2.76
C LEU A 48 -4.57 5.77 2.66
N LEU A 49 -3.55 5.16 2.04
CA LEU A 49 -2.24 5.79 1.83
C LEU A 49 -2.29 6.94 0.83
N GLY A 50 -3.25 6.95 -0.11
CA GLY A 50 -3.43 8.04 -1.08
C GLY A 50 -4.31 9.20 -0.58
N LEU A 51 -4.96 9.09 0.58
CA LEU A 51 -5.75 10.18 1.15
C LEU A 51 -4.83 11.28 1.68
N LYS A 52 -5.27 12.54 1.63
CA LYS A 52 -4.58 13.69 2.23
C LYS A 52 -4.69 13.67 3.75
N ASN A 53 -3.94 12.79 4.41
CA ASN A 53 -3.87 12.62 5.86
C ASN A 53 -2.50 12.06 6.29
N GLU A 54 -2.32 11.82 7.58
CA GLU A 54 -1.11 11.22 8.16
C GLU A 54 -1.44 9.81 8.70
N PRO A 55 -0.70 8.74 8.32
CA PRO A 55 0.48 8.69 7.44
C PRO A 55 0.10 8.40 5.97
N GLY A 56 -0.81 9.16 5.38
CA GLY A 56 -1.17 9.04 3.97
C GLY A 56 -0.35 9.98 3.09
N ASN A 57 -1.03 10.63 2.16
CA ASN A 57 -0.52 11.60 1.19
C ASN A 57 0.55 11.04 0.23
N ALA A 58 0.54 9.74 -0.03
CA ALA A 58 1.46 9.06 -0.92
C ALA A 58 0.97 8.99 -2.38
N THR A 59 1.91 8.86 -3.32
CA THR A 59 1.62 8.45 -4.70
C THR A 59 1.49 6.94 -4.74
N VAL A 60 0.27 6.43 -4.90
CA VAL A 60 0.01 4.98 -4.78
C VAL A 60 -0.20 4.31 -6.14
N THR A 61 0.65 3.34 -6.46
CA THR A 61 0.47 2.44 -7.60
C THR A 61 -0.08 1.09 -7.13
N MET A 62 -1.22 0.66 -7.69
CA MET A 62 -1.80 -0.65 -7.41
C MET A 62 -1.41 -1.67 -8.50
N ALA A 63 -0.67 -2.70 -8.11
CA ALA A 63 -0.28 -3.82 -8.95
C ALA A 63 -1.11 -5.09 -8.69
N HIS A 64 -1.19 -5.97 -9.68
CA HIS A 64 -1.91 -7.25 -9.61
C HIS A 64 -1.32 -8.27 -10.60
N SER A 65 -1.93 -9.45 -10.68
CA SER A 65 -1.48 -10.59 -11.50
C SER A 65 -1.39 -10.34 -13.02
N ARG A 66 -1.80 -9.16 -13.50
CA ARG A 66 -1.73 -8.76 -14.92
C ARG A 66 -0.90 -7.49 -15.12
N THR A 67 -0.28 -6.99 -14.05
CA THR A 67 0.62 -5.83 -14.12
C THR A 67 1.87 -6.24 -14.88
N LYS A 68 2.21 -5.48 -15.92
CA LYS A 68 3.47 -5.62 -16.64
C LYS A 68 4.58 -4.91 -15.85
N ASP A 69 5.81 -5.35 -16.08
CA ASP A 69 7.02 -4.70 -15.55
C ASP A 69 7.01 -4.56 -14.02
N LEU A 70 6.46 -5.57 -13.34
CA LEU A 70 6.28 -5.54 -11.89
C LEU A 70 7.62 -5.38 -11.15
N LYS A 71 8.69 -6.02 -11.64
CA LYS A 71 10.04 -5.88 -11.09
C LYS A 71 10.51 -4.43 -11.12
N GLU A 72 10.40 -3.75 -12.27
CA GLU A 72 10.78 -2.34 -12.38
C GLU A 72 9.96 -1.45 -11.43
N LYS A 73 8.66 -1.73 -11.28
CA LYS A 73 7.80 -1.00 -10.33
C LYS A 73 8.22 -1.20 -8.89
N CYS A 74 8.66 -2.39 -8.52
CA CYS A 74 9.18 -2.67 -7.18
C CYS A 74 10.49 -1.88 -6.95
N LEU A 75 11.44 -1.92 -7.88
CA LEU A 75 12.72 -1.19 -7.77
C LEU A 75 12.56 0.33 -7.67
N ASN A 76 11.50 0.89 -8.25
CA ASN A 76 11.22 2.33 -8.22
C ASN A 76 10.40 2.78 -7.00
N ALA A 77 9.89 1.87 -6.16
CA ALA A 77 9.02 2.22 -5.04
C ALA A 77 9.84 2.57 -3.78
N ASP A 78 9.47 3.65 -3.09
CA ASP A 78 9.98 3.95 -1.75
C ASP A 78 9.45 2.96 -0.70
N ILE A 79 8.19 2.53 -0.86
CA ILE A 79 7.49 1.65 0.07
C ILE A 79 6.72 0.59 -0.73
N ILE A 80 6.88 -0.68 -0.36
CA ILE A 80 6.13 -1.79 -0.96
C ILE A 80 5.21 -2.42 0.08
N VAL A 81 3.92 -2.49 -0.23
CA VAL A 81 2.93 -3.29 0.51
C VAL A 81 2.63 -4.56 -0.28
N SER A 82 3.23 -5.68 0.13
CA SER A 82 2.94 -6.99 -0.47
C SER A 82 1.69 -7.61 0.16
N ALA A 83 0.58 -7.60 -0.57
CA ALA A 83 -0.74 -8.10 -0.16
C ALA A 83 -1.21 -9.24 -1.06
N LEU A 84 -0.28 -10.10 -1.48
CA LEU A 84 -0.55 -11.25 -2.33
C LEU A 84 -0.19 -12.54 -1.57
N GLY A 85 -1.16 -13.43 -1.37
CA GLY A 85 -1.01 -14.64 -0.54
C GLY A 85 -0.12 -15.73 -1.16
N ARG A 86 1.06 -15.36 -1.67
CA ARG A 86 2.06 -16.27 -2.24
C ARG A 86 3.38 -16.09 -1.50
N PRO A 87 3.83 -17.11 -0.74
CA PRO A 87 5.10 -17.07 -0.05
C PRO A 87 6.27 -16.74 -0.99
N LYS A 88 7.23 -15.94 -0.53
CA LYS A 88 8.49 -15.62 -1.23
C LYS A 88 8.33 -15.00 -2.62
N PHE A 89 7.16 -14.44 -2.94
CA PHE A 89 6.95 -13.84 -4.25
C PHE A 89 7.76 -12.56 -4.46
N LEU A 90 7.78 -11.68 -3.46
CA LEU A 90 8.65 -10.50 -3.47
C LEU A 90 10.03 -10.92 -2.93
N SER A 91 11.05 -10.77 -3.76
CA SER A 91 12.45 -11.07 -3.44
C SER A 91 13.27 -9.78 -3.38
N GLY A 92 14.48 -9.84 -2.82
CA GLY A 92 15.33 -8.65 -2.65
C GLY A 92 15.92 -8.08 -3.94
N ASP A 93 15.81 -8.79 -5.07
CA ASP A 93 16.21 -8.29 -6.39
C ASP A 93 15.05 -7.65 -7.17
N MET A 94 13.86 -7.60 -6.56
CA MET A 94 12.69 -6.93 -7.09
C MET A 94 12.53 -5.55 -6.48
#